data_AF-A0A4Q4UYQ0-F1
#
_entry.id   AF-A0A4Q4UYQ0-F1
#
_cell.length_a   1.000
_cell.length_b   1.000
_cell.length_c   1.000
_cell.angle_alpha   90.00
_cell.angle_beta   90.00
_cell.angle_gamma   90.00
#
_symmetry.space_group_name_H-M   'P 1'
#
loop_
_entity.id
_entity.type
_entity.pdbx_description
1 polymer ?
#
loop_
_entity_poly.entity_id
_entity_poly.type
_entity_poly.pdbx_seq_one_letter_code
_entity_poly.pdbx_strand_id
1 'polypeptide(L)'
;MYAYVKGACPWLDEHIKSCIRQHVPDAIFVNHIVSIRPSAATVFQFCSGENLRRHFKVVNAAETTLINAYPNSDALARKDCLARVVEYWTAKRPDSILKDHVPTTVRLTLDYSEYVDDALAAADDLTLLCSLEDNENKAASEREWWILKPAFLDCGAGIRIFSTVEELASHLELAANLEEEDDEQSDEVQEPNAKWGSDTERQGDDWHNGFFPSLSLPGLDSLDALITTTGDLSVNGSPDKLRKDAAAQQCVCEDSGRILSAQMREFVAQRYIVSVPPLENRKWHIRSYALSVGRLKVHVYRDMLALLALDDHKPPWDNPGARSFLTNTAIQSEDEYVTKESMRDFWQTPDDLLPGDWKARTFDQICEISAEVFRAAAHTMSDKFTTLDKCFGLFALDFLVDTSGTAWLLEVNETPAFYEHGFAGALAQRLMESVICVAMEHMGNARLEDSQNSAARARMVEVLDETEKLGKGSITEIVPQD
;
A
#
# COMPACT_ATOMS: atom_id res chain seq x y z
N MET A 1 -4.58 -31.55 6.26
CA MET A 1 -3.92 -30.27 5.89
C MET A 1 -3.32 -29.65 7.15
N TYR A 2 -2.08 -29.15 7.09
CA TYR A 2 -1.52 -28.31 8.17
C TYR A 2 -1.83 -26.85 7.87
N ALA A 3 -2.20 -26.07 8.89
CA ALA A 3 -2.51 -24.65 8.76
C ALA A 3 -1.70 -23.81 9.76
N TYR A 4 -1.09 -22.74 9.27
CA TYR A 4 -0.50 -21.69 10.09
C TYR A 4 -1.33 -20.41 9.93
N VAL A 5 -1.84 -19.86 11.03
CA VAL A 5 -2.63 -18.63 11.05
C VAL A 5 -2.07 -17.72 12.12
N LYS A 6 -1.44 -16.62 11.67
CA LYS A 6 -0.95 -15.51 12.48
C LYS A 6 -0.95 -14.25 11.60
N GLY A 7 -2.13 -13.68 11.37
CA GLY A 7 -2.29 -12.52 10.50
C GLY A 7 -1.77 -11.22 11.11
N ALA A 8 -1.80 -10.15 10.31
CA ALA A 8 -1.48 -8.79 10.79
C ALA A 8 -2.54 -8.22 11.76
N CYS A 9 -3.74 -8.82 11.78
CA CYS A 9 -4.85 -8.45 12.67
C CYS A 9 -5.23 -9.64 13.55
N PRO A 10 -4.60 -9.80 14.74
CA PRO A 10 -4.79 -10.99 15.59
C PRO A 10 -6.25 -11.25 15.99
N TRP A 11 -7.08 -10.22 16.08
CA TRP A 11 -8.51 -10.35 16.40
C TRP A 11 -9.31 -11.14 15.33
N LEU A 12 -8.79 -11.25 14.10
CA LEU A 12 -9.38 -12.06 13.03
C LEU A 12 -8.89 -13.52 13.03
N ASP A 13 -7.81 -13.85 13.72
CA ASP A 13 -7.13 -15.15 13.57
C ASP A 13 -8.03 -16.33 13.95
N GLU A 14 -8.76 -16.25 15.07
CA GLU A 14 -9.68 -17.34 15.46
C GLU A 14 -10.87 -17.46 14.50
N HIS A 15 -11.36 -16.34 13.95
CA HIS A 15 -12.40 -16.35 12.93
C HIS A 15 -11.90 -17.02 11.64
N ILE A 16 -10.68 -16.69 11.19
CA ILE A 16 -10.02 -17.33 10.04
C ILE A 16 -9.85 -18.84 10.28
N LYS A 17 -9.38 -19.25 11.46
CA LYS A 17 -9.27 -20.68 11.82
C LYS A 17 -10.62 -21.38 11.78
N SER A 18 -11.68 -20.73 12.24
CA SER A 18 -13.05 -21.23 12.17
C SER A 18 -13.48 -21.44 10.71
N CYS A 19 -13.29 -20.44 9.85
CA CYS A 19 -13.57 -20.54 8.41
C CYS A 19 -12.82 -21.72 7.76
N ILE A 20 -11.53 -21.89 8.06
CA ILE A 20 -10.74 -23.02 7.54
C ILE A 20 -11.35 -24.35 7.98
N ARG A 21 -11.78 -24.49 9.24
CA ARG A 21 -12.43 -25.73 9.73
C ARG A 21 -13.75 -26.05 9.04
N GLN A 22 -14.49 -25.05 8.56
CA GLN A 22 -15.72 -25.29 7.79
C GLN A 22 -15.44 -26.03 6.48
N HIS A 23 -14.33 -25.69 5.81
CA HIS A 23 -13.89 -26.37 4.58
C HIS A 23 -13.09 -27.65 4.87
N VAL A 24 -12.23 -27.63 5.88
CA VAL A 24 -11.33 -28.74 6.24
C VAL A 24 -11.41 -29.03 7.75
N PRO A 25 -12.39 -29.84 8.21
CA PRO A 25 -12.60 -30.10 9.64
C PRO A 25 -11.39 -30.70 10.36
N ASP A 26 -10.61 -31.53 9.66
CA ASP A 26 -9.41 -32.19 10.19
C ASP A 26 -8.13 -31.36 10.00
N ALA A 27 -8.25 -30.04 9.80
CA ALA A 27 -7.10 -29.15 9.70
C ALA A 27 -6.31 -29.10 11.02
N ILE A 28 -4.99 -29.31 10.93
CA ILE A 28 -4.08 -29.28 12.07
C ILE A 28 -3.43 -27.89 12.14
N PHE A 29 -3.83 -27.10 13.13
CA PHE A 29 -3.27 -25.77 13.35
C PHE A 29 -1.96 -25.84 14.13
N VAL A 30 -0.93 -25.17 13.63
CA VAL A 30 0.39 -25.09 14.28
C VAL A 30 0.70 -23.66 14.71
N ASN A 31 1.36 -23.51 15.87
CA ASN A 31 1.72 -22.19 16.41
C ASN A 31 3.06 -21.66 15.87
N HIS A 32 3.92 -22.56 15.38
CA HIS A 32 5.23 -22.20 14.83
C HIS A 32 5.41 -22.86 13.48
N ILE A 33 5.79 -22.06 12.47
CA ILE A 33 5.96 -22.52 11.09
C ILE A 33 6.99 -23.67 10.97
N VAL A 34 8.03 -23.66 11.81
CA VAL A 34 9.05 -24.73 11.89
C VAL A 34 8.50 -26.09 12.34
N SER A 35 7.29 -26.13 12.89
CA SER A 35 6.63 -27.38 13.31
C SER A 35 6.06 -28.15 12.13
N ILE A 36 5.91 -27.50 10.97
CA ILE A 36 5.47 -28.15 9.73
C ILE A 36 6.64 -28.98 9.21
N ARG A 37 6.47 -30.31 9.20
CA ARG A 37 7.50 -31.20 8.66
C ARG A 37 7.69 -30.94 7.16
N PRO A 38 8.92 -30.98 6.64
CA PRO A 38 9.19 -30.79 5.21
C PRO A 38 8.45 -31.78 4.29
N SER A 39 8.02 -32.94 4.81
CA SER A 39 7.25 -33.96 4.08
C SER A 39 5.73 -33.82 4.19
N ALA A 40 5.21 -32.70 4.71
CA ALA A 40 3.77 -32.47 4.79
C ALA A 40 3.19 -32.28 3.37
N ALA A 41 2.21 -33.11 3.00
CA ALA A 41 1.62 -33.10 1.65
C ALA A 41 0.82 -31.82 1.32
N THR A 42 0.17 -31.20 2.32
CA THR A 42 -0.70 -30.03 2.11
C THR A 42 -0.58 -29.02 3.25
N VAL A 43 -0.19 -27.79 2.92
CA VAL A 43 0.07 -26.69 3.86
C VAL A 43 -0.70 -25.43 3.47
N PHE A 44 -1.39 -24.79 4.41
CA PHE A 44 -1.99 -23.45 4.22
C PHE A 44 -1.34 -22.46 5.18
N GLN A 45 -1.02 -21.27 4.69
CA GLN A 45 -0.38 -20.21 5.47
C GLN A 45 -1.15 -18.90 5.32
N PHE A 46 -1.58 -18.34 6.44
CA PHE A 46 -2.08 -16.99 6.57
C PHE A 46 -1.22 -16.26 7.61
N CYS A 47 -0.25 -15.48 7.15
CA CYS A 47 0.75 -14.83 7.99
C CYS A 47 0.81 -13.32 7.74
N SER A 48 1.31 -12.57 8.71
CA SER A 48 1.80 -11.21 8.50
C SER A 48 3.05 -11.20 7.60
N GLY A 49 3.46 -10.02 7.14
CA GLY A 49 4.66 -9.85 6.32
C GLY A 49 5.99 -10.14 7.04
N GLU A 50 5.95 -10.38 8.35
CA GLU A 50 7.15 -10.70 9.13
C GLU A 50 7.72 -12.08 8.75
N ASN A 51 9.04 -12.17 8.61
CA ASN A 51 9.74 -13.43 8.36
C ASN A 51 9.27 -14.19 7.10
N LEU A 52 8.76 -13.50 6.07
CA LEU A 52 8.31 -14.11 4.80
C LEU A 52 9.36 -15.08 4.20
N ARG A 53 10.65 -14.79 4.37
CA ARG A 53 11.77 -15.68 4.02
C ARG A 53 11.58 -17.12 4.54
N ARG A 54 11.21 -17.27 5.83
CA ARG A 54 10.98 -18.59 6.46
C ARG A 54 9.71 -19.25 5.94
N HIS A 55 8.68 -18.46 5.67
CA HIS A 55 7.41 -18.94 5.14
C HIS A 55 7.54 -19.49 3.71
N PHE A 56 8.28 -18.79 2.84
CA PHE A 56 8.56 -19.24 1.47
C PHE A 56 9.42 -20.51 1.42
N LYS A 57 10.31 -20.73 2.39
CA LYS A 57 11.04 -22.00 2.51
C LYS A 57 10.09 -23.21 2.71
N VAL A 58 9.00 -23.04 3.46
CA VAL A 58 7.97 -24.08 3.61
C VAL A 58 7.18 -24.26 2.31
N VAL A 59 6.91 -23.18 1.58
CA VAL A 59 6.24 -23.21 0.27
C VAL A 59 7.03 -24.04 -0.76
N ASN A 60 8.36 -23.94 -0.73
CA ASN A 60 9.23 -24.68 -1.65
C ASN A 60 9.27 -26.19 -1.32
N ALA A 61 9.18 -26.56 -0.04
CA ALA A 61 9.29 -27.95 0.41
C ALA A 61 7.98 -28.76 0.28
N ALA A 62 6.82 -28.11 0.41
CA ALA A 62 5.52 -28.78 0.39
C ALA A 62 5.03 -29.12 -1.04
N GLU A 63 4.39 -30.28 -1.18
CA GLU A 63 3.79 -30.75 -2.44
C GLU A 63 2.64 -29.84 -2.87
N THR A 64 1.63 -29.67 -2.02
CA THR A 64 0.54 -28.71 -2.18
C THR A 64 0.63 -27.64 -1.11
N THR A 65 0.62 -26.37 -1.50
CA THR A 65 0.72 -25.27 -0.52
C THR A 65 0.12 -23.99 -1.05
N LEU A 66 -0.36 -23.15 -0.14
CA LEU A 66 -0.89 -21.83 -0.45
C LEU A 66 -0.53 -20.85 0.67
N ILE A 67 0.02 -19.68 0.30
CA ILE A 67 0.40 -18.59 1.21
C ILE A 67 -0.23 -17.26 0.78
N ASN A 68 -0.64 -16.43 1.75
CA ASN A 68 -1.27 -15.12 1.53
C ASN A 68 -0.30 -13.98 1.14
N ALA A 69 0.80 -14.30 0.44
CA ALA A 69 1.76 -13.33 -0.04
C ALA A 69 2.35 -13.75 -1.39
N TYR A 70 2.53 -12.78 -2.29
CA TYR A 70 3.39 -12.96 -3.47
C TYR A 70 4.83 -12.58 -3.12
N PRO A 71 5.83 -13.12 -3.84
CA PRO A 71 7.23 -12.70 -3.65
C PRO A 71 7.46 -11.22 -3.92
N ASN A 72 6.69 -10.64 -4.84
CA ASN A 72 6.74 -9.21 -5.15
C ASN A 72 5.37 -8.74 -5.68
N SER A 73 4.88 -7.62 -5.16
CA SER A 73 3.66 -6.91 -5.54
C SER A 73 3.86 -5.41 -5.80
N ASP A 74 5.12 -4.94 -5.85
CA ASP A 74 5.51 -3.54 -6.09
C ASP A 74 4.77 -2.92 -7.28
N ALA A 75 4.59 -3.67 -8.37
CA ALA A 75 3.95 -3.15 -9.59
C ALA A 75 2.52 -2.65 -9.36
N LEU A 76 1.86 -3.16 -8.31
CA LEU A 76 0.54 -2.72 -7.87
C LEU A 76 0.65 -1.76 -6.68
N ALA A 77 1.40 -2.16 -5.65
CA ALA A 77 1.38 -1.50 -4.34
C ALA A 77 2.15 -0.18 -4.29
N ARG A 78 3.21 -0.03 -5.08
CA ARG A 78 4.02 1.20 -5.10
C ARG A 78 3.51 2.20 -6.12
N LYS A 79 3.37 3.46 -5.70
CA LYS A 79 2.74 4.52 -6.48
C LYS A 79 3.49 4.83 -7.79
N ASP A 80 4.82 4.85 -7.74
CA ASP A 80 5.69 5.05 -8.90
C ASP A 80 5.64 3.85 -9.87
N CYS A 81 5.60 2.63 -9.34
CA CYS A 81 5.50 1.42 -10.14
C CYS A 81 4.12 1.28 -10.79
N LEU A 82 3.04 1.57 -10.07
CA LEU A 82 1.68 1.58 -10.60
C LEU A 82 1.54 2.61 -11.75
N ALA A 83 2.12 3.80 -11.60
CA ALA A 83 2.16 4.80 -12.67
C ALA A 83 2.86 4.26 -13.93
N ARG A 84 4.01 3.59 -13.78
CA ARG A 84 4.72 2.94 -14.90
C ARG A 84 3.90 1.82 -15.54
N VAL A 85 3.20 1.00 -14.75
CA VAL A 85 2.32 -0.06 -15.26
C VAL A 85 1.26 0.55 -16.18
N VAL A 86 0.58 1.60 -15.73
CA VAL A 86 -0.49 2.26 -16.50
C VAL A 86 0.06 2.93 -17.76
N GLU A 87 1.18 3.66 -17.64
CA GLU A 87 1.87 4.31 -18.76
C GLU A 87 2.21 3.30 -19.87
N TYR A 88 2.97 2.25 -19.53
CA TYR A 88 3.42 1.24 -20.50
C TYR A 88 2.28 0.41 -21.07
N TRP A 89 1.25 0.13 -20.27
CA TRP A 89 0.08 -0.63 -20.73
C TRP A 89 -0.75 0.15 -21.73
N THR A 90 -1.10 1.39 -21.39
CA THR A 90 -1.95 2.26 -22.21
C THR A 90 -1.25 2.74 -23.49
N ALA A 91 0.08 2.90 -23.48
CA ALA A 91 0.86 3.19 -24.67
C ALA A 91 0.70 2.12 -25.78
N LYS A 92 0.50 0.86 -25.39
CA LYS A 92 0.25 -0.26 -26.33
C LYS A 92 -1.23 -0.58 -26.50
N ARG A 93 -2.10 -0.04 -25.65
CA ARG A 93 -3.55 -0.28 -25.60
C ARG A 93 -4.27 1.04 -25.34
N PRO A 94 -4.36 1.92 -26.35
CA PRO A 94 -4.93 3.26 -26.17
C PRO A 94 -6.43 3.25 -25.81
N ASP A 95 -7.12 2.13 -26.04
CA ASP A 95 -8.54 1.91 -25.71
C ASP A 95 -8.74 1.25 -24.33
N SER A 96 -7.67 1.02 -23.56
CA SER A 96 -7.74 0.46 -22.21
C SER A 96 -8.47 1.41 -21.25
N ILE A 97 -9.39 0.87 -20.45
CA ILE A 97 -10.13 1.63 -19.43
C ILE A 97 -9.22 2.40 -18.46
N LEU A 98 -8.02 1.87 -18.17
CA LEU A 98 -7.04 2.52 -17.28
C LEU A 98 -6.66 3.94 -17.72
N LYS A 99 -6.76 4.26 -19.01
CA LYS A 99 -6.43 5.59 -19.54
C LYS A 99 -7.35 6.68 -18.98
N ASP A 100 -8.64 6.36 -18.82
CA ASP A 100 -9.67 7.32 -18.40
C ASP A 100 -10.17 7.07 -16.97
N HIS A 101 -9.58 6.09 -16.27
CA HIS A 101 -9.97 5.67 -14.92
C HIS A 101 -8.81 5.60 -13.92
N VAL A 102 -7.60 6.01 -14.33
CA VAL A 102 -6.47 6.26 -13.43
C VAL A 102 -6.02 7.71 -13.65
N PRO A 103 -5.93 8.55 -12.60
CA PRO A 103 -5.47 9.92 -12.79
C PRO A 103 -4.03 9.95 -13.31
N THR A 104 -3.75 10.86 -14.25
CA THR A 104 -2.38 11.12 -14.72
C THR A 104 -1.43 11.28 -13.54
N THR A 105 -0.33 10.53 -13.57
CA THR A 105 0.63 10.47 -12.47
C THR A 105 2.04 10.58 -13.03
N VAL A 106 2.71 11.68 -12.73
CA VAL A 106 4.09 11.97 -13.15
C VAL A 106 5.04 11.61 -12.02
N ARG A 107 6.11 10.87 -12.33
CA ARG A 107 7.17 10.51 -11.39
C ARG A 107 8.19 11.65 -11.32
N LEU A 108 8.60 12.03 -10.12
CA LEU A 108 9.52 13.13 -9.87
C LEU A 108 10.65 12.68 -8.94
N THR A 109 11.86 13.13 -9.23
CA THR A 109 12.99 13.08 -8.30
C THR A 109 13.23 14.51 -7.80
N LEU A 110 12.90 14.78 -6.54
CA LEU A 110 12.98 16.12 -5.93
C LEU A 110 14.03 16.12 -4.82
N ASP A 111 14.98 17.06 -4.89
CA ASP A 111 16.02 17.23 -3.87
C ASP A 111 15.72 18.41 -2.94
N TYR A 112 15.70 19.64 -3.46
CA TYR A 112 15.43 20.87 -2.70
C TYR A 112 14.50 21.81 -3.48
N SER A 113 13.89 22.74 -2.75
CA SER A 113 12.96 23.73 -3.32
C SER A 113 13.56 24.55 -4.48
N GLU A 114 14.87 24.84 -4.46
CA GLU A 114 15.57 25.63 -5.48
C GLU A 114 15.74 24.90 -6.82
N TYR A 115 15.59 23.57 -6.84
CA TYR A 115 15.83 22.73 -8.01
C TYR A 115 14.54 22.15 -8.61
N VAL A 116 13.36 22.66 -8.21
CA VAL A 116 12.07 22.15 -8.69
C VAL A 116 11.93 22.31 -10.20
N ASP A 117 12.34 23.45 -10.77
CA ASP A 117 12.27 23.67 -12.22
C ASP A 117 13.12 22.66 -13.00
N ASP A 118 14.34 22.40 -12.53
CA ASP A 118 15.25 21.42 -13.13
C ASP A 118 14.65 20.00 -13.04
N ALA A 119 14.04 19.65 -11.90
CA ALA A 119 13.40 18.35 -11.70
C ALA A 119 12.16 18.17 -12.60
N LEU A 120 11.35 19.22 -12.77
CA LEU A 120 10.20 19.19 -13.68
C LEU A 120 10.64 19.03 -15.14
N ALA A 121 11.70 19.72 -15.55
CA ALA A 121 12.26 19.61 -16.89
C ALA A 121 12.95 18.26 -17.16
N ALA A 122 13.46 17.61 -16.11
CA ALA A 122 14.11 16.30 -16.18
C ALA A 122 13.13 15.11 -16.09
N ALA A 123 11.86 15.35 -15.79
CA ALA A 123 10.86 14.29 -15.69
C ALA A 123 10.65 13.57 -17.04
N ASP A 124 10.41 12.26 -16.99
CA ASP A 124 10.12 11.44 -18.19
C ASP A 124 8.85 11.90 -18.93
N ASP A 125 7.92 12.55 -18.22
CA ASP A 125 6.63 13.03 -18.71
C ASP A 125 6.44 14.51 -18.39
N LEU A 126 6.34 15.33 -19.44
CA LEU A 126 6.19 16.79 -19.34
C LEU A 126 4.75 17.25 -19.07
N THR A 127 3.79 16.33 -18.91
CA THR A 127 2.37 16.67 -18.68
C THR A 127 2.19 17.57 -17.47
N LEU A 128 2.93 17.31 -16.38
CA LEU A 128 2.88 18.16 -15.18
C LEU A 128 3.42 19.56 -15.49
N LEU A 129 4.58 19.67 -16.13
CA LEU A 129 5.20 20.95 -16.46
C LEU A 129 4.24 21.80 -17.31
N CYS A 130 3.71 21.24 -18.41
CA CYS A 130 2.76 21.94 -19.26
C CYS A 130 1.48 22.35 -18.51
N SER A 131 0.98 21.50 -17.60
CA SER A 131 -0.19 21.81 -16.77
C SER A 131 0.07 23.00 -15.83
N LEU A 132 1.26 23.07 -15.21
CA LEU A 132 1.65 24.17 -14.34
C LEU A 132 1.87 25.48 -15.12
N GLU A 133 2.47 25.43 -16.31
CA GLU A 133 2.61 26.60 -17.19
C GLU A 133 1.23 27.14 -17.64
N ASP A 134 0.31 26.24 -18.02
CA ASP A 134 -1.05 26.61 -18.39
C ASP A 134 -1.84 27.23 -17.22
N ASN A 135 -1.50 26.87 -15.98
CA ASN A 135 -2.15 27.38 -14.77
C ASN A 135 -1.78 28.83 -14.43
N GLU A 136 -0.63 29.33 -14.90
CA GLU A 136 -0.18 30.72 -14.65
C GLU A 136 -1.21 31.75 -15.12
N ASN A 137 -1.89 31.44 -16.23
CA ASN A 137 -2.85 32.31 -16.88
C ASN A 137 -4.31 32.10 -16.40
N LYS A 138 -4.52 31.26 -15.37
CA LYS A 138 -5.85 30.88 -14.88
C LYS A 138 -6.07 31.33 -13.44
N ALA A 139 -7.32 31.66 -13.11
CA ALA A 139 -7.73 31.84 -11.72
C ALA A 139 -7.62 30.51 -10.96
N ALA A 140 -7.33 30.54 -9.65
CA ALA A 140 -7.09 29.32 -8.85
C ALA A 140 -8.23 28.27 -8.93
N SER A 141 -9.47 28.72 -9.11
CA SER A 141 -10.65 27.86 -9.29
C SER A 141 -10.74 27.17 -10.66
N GLU A 142 -9.99 27.65 -11.65
CA GLU A 142 -9.97 27.15 -13.04
C GLU A 142 -8.70 26.36 -13.37
N ARG A 143 -7.75 26.31 -12.43
CA ARG A 143 -6.49 25.57 -12.57
C ARG A 143 -6.72 24.06 -12.51
N GLU A 144 -5.83 23.32 -13.17
CA GLU A 144 -5.69 21.88 -12.90
C GLU A 144 -4.87 21.70 -11.62
N TRP A 145 -5.43 20.94 -10.68
CA TRP A 145 -4.80 20.71 -9.38
C TRP A 145 -4.09 19.36 -9.35
N TRP A 146 -3.01 19.31 -8.60
CA TRP A 146 -2.15 18.14 -8.43
C TRP A 146 -1.97 17.82 -6.95
N ILE A 147 -1.72 16.55 -6.66
CA ILE A 147 -1.41 16.04 -5.33
C ILE A 147 -0.03 15.38 -5.36
N LEU A 148 0.90 15.93 -4.59
CA LEU A 148 2.23 15.41 -4.38
C LEU A 148 2.14 14.31 -3.33
N LYS A 149 2.65 13.13 -3.67
CA LYS A 149 2.72 11.97 -2.78
C LYS A 149 4.16 11.45 -2.75
N PRO A 150 4.74 11.26 -1.55
CA PRO A 150 5.88 10.39 -1.34
C PRO A 150 5.73 9.03 -2.05
N ALA A 151 6.73 8.56 -2.79
CA ALA A 151 6.64 7.26 -3.46
C ALA A 151 6.68 6.08 -2.47
N PHE A 152 7.42 6.23 -1.37
CA PHE A 152 7.71 5.17 -0.40
C PHE A 152 6.94 5.28 0.92
N LEU A 153 6.23 6.39 1.16
CA LEU A 153 5.41 6.52 2.36
C LEU A 153 3.96 6.16 2.04
N ASP A 154 3.36 5.46 2.99
CA ASP A 154 1.94 5.16 3.01
C ASP A 154 1.23 6.00 4.06
N CYS A 155 -0.07 5.77 4.20
CA CYS A 155 -0.89 6.37 5.26
C CYS A 155 -1.09 7.88 5.16
N GLY A 156 -0.58 8.55 4.12
CA GLY A 156 -0.86 9.95 3.81
C GLY A 156 0.06 10.98 4.48
N ALA A 157 1.14 10.54 5.12
CA ALA A 157 2.22 11.43 5.55
C ALA A 157 2.87 12.12 4.34
N GLY A 158 3.26 13.38 4.48
CA GLY A 158 3.91 14.15 3.40
C GLY A 158 3.04 14.48 2.19
N ILE A 159 1.73 14.16 2.19
CA ILE A 159 0.86 14.49 1.05
C ILE A 159 0.56 16.00 1.03
N ARG A 160 0.72 16.62 -0.14
CA ARG A 160 0.46 18.05 -0.36
C ARG A 160 -0.31 18.27 -1.66
N ILE A 161 -1.13 19.31 -1.70
CA ILE A 161 -1.86 19.72 -2.91
C ILE A 161 -1.21 20.99 -3.46
N PHE A 162 -1.14 21.12 -4.77
CA PHE A 162 -0.54 22.26 -5.46
C PHE A 162 -1.13 22.46 -6.85
N SER A 163 -0.97 23.65 -7.40
CA SER A 163 -1.40 24.08 -8.73
C SER A 163 -0.37 24.95 -9.45
N THR A 164 0.68 25.40 -8.75
CA THR A 164 1.79 26.19 -9.33
C THR A 164 3.15 25.61 -8.93
N VAL A 165 4.20 26.02 -9.65
CA VAL A 165 5.59 25.65 -9.34
C VAL A 165 6.00 26.18 -7.97
N GLU A 166 5.60 27.42 -7.62
CA GLU A 166 5.91 28.02 -6.33
C GLU A 166 5.26 27.27 -5.18
N GLU A 167 4.01 26.82 -5.35
CA GLU A 167 3.32 25.98 -4.38
C GLU A 167 4.07 24.65 -4.19
N LEU A 168 4.48 23.99 -5.28
CA LEU A 168 5.29 22.76 -5.22
C LEU A 168 6.61 22.98 -4.46
N ALA A 169 7.37 24.02 -4.82
CA ALA A 169 8.63 24.36 -4.18
C ALA A 169 8.45 24.69 -2.69
N SER A 170 7.36 25.35 -2.31
CA SER A 170 7.07 25.70 -0.91
C SER A 170 6.91 24.50 0.02
N HIS A 171 6.58 23.32 -0.53
CA HIS A 171 6.41 22.08 0.23
C HIS A 171 7.73 21.37 0.54
N LEU A 172 8.83 21.74 -0.14
CA LEU A 172 10.14 21.13 0.00
C LEU A 172 11.05 21.95 0.92
N GLU A 173 12.07 21.29 1.47
CA GLU A 173 13.12 21.96 2.23
C GLU A 173 14.03 22.82 1.34
N LEU A 174 14.62 23.86 1.93
CA LEU A 174 15.64 24.70 1.29
C LEU A 174 17.00 24.04 1.49
N ALA A 175 17.86 24.05 0.47
CA ALA A 175 19.21 23.50 0.59
C ALA A 175 20.03 24.17 1.71
N ALA A 176 19.80 25.47 1.94
CA ALA A 176 20.48 26.25 2.97
C ALA A 176 20.16 25.81 4.41
N ASN A 177 19.04 25.12 4.64
CA ASN A 177 18.66 24.65 5.98
C ASN A 177 19.56 23.51 6.49
N LEU A 178 20.38 22.90 5.63
CA LEU A 178 21.35 21.88 6.02
C LEU A 178 22.65 22.47 6.60
N GLU A 179 22.97 23.73 6.29
CA GLU A 179 24.22 24.36 6.74
C GLU A 179 24.17 24.79 8.22
N GLU A 180 22.99 24.85 8.85
CA GLU A 180 22.83 25.26 10.26
C GLU A 180 22.94 24.08 11.26
N GLU A 181 22.90 22.82 10.82
CA GLU A 181 23.00 21.64 11.72
C GLU A 181 24.45 21.12 11.91
N ASP A 182 25.41 21.55 11.09
CA ASP A 182 26.80 21.04 11.13
C ASP A 182 27.75 21.83 12.08
N ASP A 183 27.29 22.92 12.71
CA ASP A 183 28.15 23.84 13.49
C ASP A 183 28.10 23.66 15.03
N GLU A 184 27.34 22.72 15.60
CA GLU A 184 27.24 22.53 17.08
C GLU A 184 27.83 21.21 17.64
N GLN A 185 28.78 20.57 16.97
CA GLN A 185 29.62 19.52 17.60
C GLN A 185 31.12 19.73 17.38
N SER A 186 31.65 20.82 17.94
CA SER A 186 33.08 20.87 18.29
C SER A 186 33.28 20.29 19.69
N ASP A 187 33.51 18.98 19.80
CA ASP A 187 33.84 18.32 21.07
C ASP A 187 35.18 18.84 21.63
N GLU A 188 35.11 19.56 22.75
CA GLU A 188 36.24 19.79 23.65
C GLU A 188 36.69 18.47 24.28
N VAL A 189 37.89 18.01 23.94
CA VAL A 189 38.54 16.87 24.59
C VAL A 189 38.94 17.25 26.01
N GLN A 190 38.22 16.75 27.02
CA GLN A 190 38.70 16.70 28.41
C GLN A 190 39.03 15.25 28.80
N GLU A 191 40.33 15.00 29.05
CA GLU A 191 40.83 13.73 29.59
C GLU A 191 40.29 13.44 31.00
N PRO A 192 39.84 12.20 31.29
CA PRO A 192 39.65 11.75 32.66
C PRO A 192 40.86 10.94 33.16
N ASN A 193 41.47 11.45 34.23
CA ASN A 193 42.53 10.79 34.99
C ASN A 193 41.94 9.97 36.14
N ALA A 194 42.10 8.64 36.14
CA ALA A 194 42.05 7.81 37.36
C ALA A 194 42.73 6.44 37.12
N LYS A 195 43.66 6.08 38.01
CA LYS A 195 44.49 4.85 38.02
C LYS A 195 43.87 3.67 38.79
N TRP A 196 44.47 2.50 38.53
CA TRP A 196 44.47 1.17 39.19
C TRP A 196 43.49 0.12 38.62
N GLY A 197 43.89 -1.12 38.29
CA GLY A 197 45.16 -1.84 38.42
C GLY A 197 45.18 -3.10 37.51
N SER A 198 46.26 -3.87 37.64
CA SER A 198 46.80 -4.91 36.74
C SER A 198 45.88 -6.07 36.34
N ASP A 199 46.02 -6.61 35.12
CA ASP A 199 46.81 -7.83 34.85
C ASP A 199 46.63 -8.40 33.41
N THR A 200 47.77 -8.52 32.73
CA THR A 200 48.25 -9.64 31.87
C THR A 200 47.55 -10.04 30.54
N GLU A 201 48.16 -9.55 29.45
CA GLU A 201 48.63 -10.24 28.21
C GLU A 201 47.85 -11.41 27.55
N ARG A 202 47.57 -11.26 26.23
CA ARG A 202 48.13 -12.03 25.07
C ARG A 202 47.29 -11.78 23.79
N GLN A 203 47.78 -11.02 22.80
CA GLN A 203 48.59 -11.40 21.60
C GLN A 203 47.79 -11.91 20.38
N GLY A 204 48.05 -11.31 19.20
CA GLY A 204 47.74 -11.80 17.84
C GLY A 204 46.99 -10.78 16.96
N ASP A 205 47.65 -9.76 16.39
CA ASP A 205 48.23 -9.69 15.01
C ASP A 205 47.13 -9.43 13.93
N ASP A 206 46.85 -8.22 13.44
CA ASP A 206 47.60 -7.25 12.60
C ASP A 206 47.38 -7.43 11.07
N TRP A 207 47.23 -6.27 10.41
CA TRP A 207 47.35 -5.93 8.98
C TRP A 207 46.13 -5.79 8.02
N HIS A 208 45.95 -4.51 7.66
CA HIS A 208 45.82 -3.91 6.31
C HIS A 208 44.48 -3.28 5.87
N ASN A 209 44.48 -1.95 6.01
CA ASN A 209 43.76 -0.98 5.19
C ASN A 209 43.94 -1.24 3.67
N GLY A 210 42.81 -1.31 2.97
CA GLY A 210 42.72 -1.22 1.51
C GLY A 210 41.35 -0.64 1.14
N PHE A 211 41.26 0.69 1.09
CA PHE A 211 40.11 1.39 0.52
C PHE A 211 40.08 1.13 -0.99
N PHE A 212 39.04 0.46 -1.47
CA PHE A 212 38.71 0.36 -2.88
C PHE A 212 37.34 1.03 -3.11
N PRO A 213 37.20 1.94 -4.09
CA PRO A 213 35.92 2.54 -4.41
C PRO A 213 35.11 1.50 -5.22
N SER A 214 34.07 0.92 -4.62
CA SER A 214 33.07 0.17 -5.38
C SER A 214 31.91 1.09 -5.74
N LEU A 215 31.68 1.27 -7.04
CA LEU A 215 30.45 1.80 -7.60
C LEU A 215 29.33 0.78 -7.35
N SER A 216 28.75 0.83 -6.16
CA SER A 216 27.57 0.05 -5.76
C SER A 216 26.51 1.06 -5.36
N LEU A 217 25.34 0.98 -6.00
CA LEU A 217 24.18 1.81 -5.70
C LEU A 217 23.89 1.86 -4.19
N PRO A 218 23.76 3.05 -3.58
CA PRO A 218 23.27 3.15 -2.21
C PRO A 218 21.74 3.06 -2.23
N GLY A 219 21.15 2.16 -1.43
CA GLY A 219 19.70 2.23 -1.20
C GLY A 219 18.93 0.96 -0.87
N LEU A 220 19.53 -0.08 -0.27
CA LEU A 220 18.75 -1.25 0.13
C LEU A 220 18.87 -1.65 1.60
N ASP A 221 19.99 -1.40 2.28
CA ASP A 221 20.17 -1.96 3.62
C ASP A 221 19.53 -1.15 4.76
N SER A 222 19.07 0.09 4.51
CA SER A 222 18.42 0.95 5.52
C SER A 222 16.89 1.01 5.41
N LEU A 223 16.30 0.45 4.35
CA LEU A 223 14.86 0.62 4.04
C LEU A 223 14.00 -0.61 4.41
N ASP A 224 14.62 -1.75 4.72
CA ASP A 224 13.93 -2.96 5.20
C ASP A 224 13.21 -2.75 6.55
N ALA A 225 13.52 -1.66 7.26
CA ALA A 225 12.78 -1.25 8.45
C ALA A 225 11.53 -0.39 8.16
N LEU A 226 11.43 0.22 6.97
CA LEU A 226 10.32 1.12 6.62
C LEU A 226 9.14 0.41 5.94
N ILE A 227 9.38 -0.73 5.28
CA ILE A 227 8.40 -1.36 4.37
C ILE A 227 7.42 -2.31 5.11
N THR A 228 7.63 -2.60 6.39
CA THR A 228 6.72 -3.49 7.16
C THR A 228 6.29 -2.86 8.48
N THR A 229 5.29 -1.97 8.47
CA THR A 229 4.65 -1.55 9.72
C THR A 229 3.13 -1.33 9.62
N THR A 230 2.39 -2.32 9.15
CA THR A 230 0.94 -2.43 9.39
C THR A 230 0.66 -3.72 10.15
N GLY A 231 0.77 -3.65 11.47
CA GLY A 231 0.48 -4.78 12.35
C GLY A 231 0.87 -4.53 13.79
N ASP A 232 0.18 -3.61 14.47
CA ASP A 232 -0.14 -3.82 15.89
C ASP A 232 -1.21 -2.82 16.33
N LEU A 233 -2.45 -3.32 16.39
CA LEU A 233 -3.53 -2.78 17.21
C LEU A 233 -3.91 -3.90 18.17
N SER A 234 -3.23 -3.93 19.32
CA SER A 234 -3.67 -4.66 20.51
C SER A 234 -3.50 -3.70 21.69
N VAL A 235 -4.63 -3.26 22.23
CA VAL A 235 -4.69 -2.42 23.43
C VAL A 235 -4.16 -3.22 24.61
N ASN A 236 -2.95 -2.88 25.07
CA ASN A 236 -2.57 -2.84 26.48
C ASN A 236 -1.29 -2.00 26.61
N GLY A 237 -1.35 -0.96 27.46
CA GLY A 237 -0.33 0.10 27.55
C GLY A 237 1.08 -0.43 27.79
N SER A 238 2.00 -0.13 26.87
CA SER A 238 3.45 -0.30 26.96
C SER A 238 4.14 0.57 25.88
N PRO A 239 5.44 0.91 26.01
CA PRO A 239 6.06 2.13 25.47
C PRO A 239 6.35 2.14 23.95
N ASP A 240 5.77 1.24 23.15
CA ASP A 240 6.03 1.13 21.71
C ASP A 240 5.29 2.15 20.83
N LYS A 241 4.40 2.98 21.39
CA LYS A 241 3.80 4.11 20.65
C LYS A 241 4.85 5.12 20.16
N LEU A 242 5.99 5.27 20.85
CA LEU A 242 7.04 6.23 20.49
C LEU A 242 7.79 5.88 19.19
N ARG A 243 7.76 4.63 18.72
CA ARG A 243 8.50 4.23 17.51
C ARG A 243 7.72 4.41 16.20
N LYS A 244 6.38 4.37 16.24
CA LYS A 244 5.52 4.60 15.07
C LYS A 244 5.53 6.06 14.63
N ASP A 245 5.57 6.97 15.59
CA ASP A 245 5.58 8.40 15.30
C ASP A 245 6.96 8.82 14.74
N ALA A 246 8.06 8.20 15.18
CA ALA A 246 9.43 8.59 14.82
C ALA A 246 9.77 8.50 13.31
N ALA A 247 9.31 7.47 12.58
CA ALA A 247 9.67 7.32 11.15
C ALA A 247 8.86 8.25 10.22
N ALA A 248 7.60 8.53 10.55
CA ALA A 248 6.78 9.50 9.82
C ALA A 248 7.10 10.95 10.25
N GLN A 249 7.48 11.17 11.52
CA GLN A 249 8.02 12.45 12.01
C GLN A 249 9.40 12.75 11.45
N GLN A 250 10.21 11.74 11.11
CA GLN A 250 11.52 11.97 10.52
C GLN A 250 11.48 12.58 9.12
N CYS A 251 10.40 12.44 8.35
CA CYS A 251 10.33 12.95 6.97
C CYS A 251 9.64 14.32 6.83
N VAL A 252 9.12 14.89 7.92
CA VAL A 252 8.44 16.19 7.93
C VAL A 252 9.02 17.03 9.06
N CYS A 253 9.58 18.19 8.72
CA CYS A 253 10.14 19.11 9.72
C CYS A 253 9.04 19.53 10.72
N GLU A 254 9.26 19.29 12.02
CA GLU A 254 8.28 19.55 13.08
C GLU A 254 7.89 21.03 13.19
N ASP A 255 8.82 21.94 12.88
CA ASP A 255 8.61 23.39 12.99
C ASP A 255 8.02 24.04 11.73
N SER A 256 8.31 23.51 10.54
CA SER A 256 7.91 24.12 9.26
C SER A 256 6.85 23.32 8.48
N GLY A 257 6.62 22.06 8.83
CA GLY A 257 5.73 21.16 8.10
C GLY A 257 6.20 20.83 6.68
N ARG A 258 7.43 21.18 6.30
CA ARG A 258 8.03 20.86 5.00
C ARG A 258 8.50 19.42 4.94
N ILE A 259 8.52 18.86 3.74
CA ILE A 259 9.01 17.50 3.48
C ILE A 259 10.53 17.54 3.40
N LEU A 260 11.22 16.67 4.13
CA LEU A 260 12.67 16.50 4.06
C LEU A 260 13.04 15.68 2.80
N SER A 261 13.01 16.33 1.64
CA SER A 261 13.24 15.68 0.35
C SER A 261 14.66 15.12 0.16
N ALA A 262 15.66 15.62 0.89
CA ALA A 262 17.01 15.06 0.90
C ALA A 262 17.04 13.61 1.43
N GLN A 263 16.15 13.28 2.37
CA GLN A 263 16.01 11.94 2.94
C GLN A 263 15.12 11.03 2.08
N MET A 264 14.23 11.60 1.28
CA MET A 264 13.34 10.86 0.38
C MET A 264 13.10 11.64 -0.91
N ARG A 265 13.76 11.20 -1.98
CA ARG A 265 13.83 11.94 -3.25
C ARG A 265 12.77 11.56 -4.27
N GLU A 266 12.18 10.37 -4.14
CA GLU A 266 11.21 9.87 -5.12
C GLU A 266 9.78 10.24 -4.72
N PHE A 267 9.12 10.97 -5.62
CA PHE A 267 7.74 11.41 -5.48
C PHE A 267 6.92 11.06 -6.70
N VAL A 268 5.61 11.08 -6.53
CA VAL A 268 4.67 11.16 -7.64
C VAL A 268 3.79 12.40 -7.50
N ALA A 269 3.61 13.11 -8.60
CA ALA A 269 2.59 14.14 -8.75
C ALA A 269 1.42 13.53 -9.52
N GLN A 270 0.31 13.32 -8.81
CA GLN A 270 -0.91 12.76 -9.39
C GLN A 270 -1.94 13.87 -9.60
N ARG A 271 -2.66 13.85 -10.71
CA ARG A 271 -3.75 14.81 -10.96
C ARG A 271 -4.81 14.67 -9.88
N TYR A 272 -5.14 15.77 -9.21
CA TYR A 272 -6.10 15.81 -8.12
C TYR A 272 -7.54 15.88 -8.64
N ILE A 273 -8.36 14.91 -8.24
CA ILE A 273 -9.78 14.89 -8.59
C ILE A 273 -10.54 15.89 -7.69
N VAL A 274 -10.87 17.04 -8.26
CA VAL A 274 -11.58 18.14 -7.59
C VAL A 274 -13.07 17.85 -7.45
N SER A 275 -13.72 17.40 -8.54
CA SER A 275 -15.18 17.29 -8.62
C SER A 275 -15.69 15.97 -8.05
N VAL A 276 -15.64 15.82 -6.73
CA VAL A 276 -16.19 14.66 -6.01
C VAL A 276 -17.52 15.06 -5.37
N PRO A 277 -18.64 14.33 -5.57
CA PRO A 277 -19.89 14.62 -4.90
C PRO A 277 -19.71 14.39 -3.39
N PRO A 278 -19.93 15.40 -2.53
CA PRO A 278 -19.69 15.27 -1.11
C PRO A 278 -20.73 14.34 -0.47
N LEU A 279 -20.28 13.45 0.41
CA LEU A 279 -21.15 12.64 1.25
C LEU A 279 -21.23 13.30 2.62
N GLU A 280 -22.40 13.80 3.01
CA GLU A 280 -22.60 14.56 4.26
C GLU A 280 -21.64 15.77 4.37
N ASN A 281 -21.47 16.52 3.28
CA ASN A 281 -20.51 17.62 3.13
C ASN A 281 -19.03 17.22 3.21
N ARG A 282 -18.67 15.94 3.30
CA ARG A 282 -17.27 15.49 3.43
C ARG A 282 -16.78 14.81 2.16
N LYS A 283 -15.47 14.94 1.89
CA LYS A 283 -14.82 14.16 0.84
C LYS A 283 -14.77 12.71 1.28
N TRP A 284 -14.86 11.76 0.35
CA TRP A 284 -14.87 10.35 0.67
C TRP A 284 -14.28 9.54 -0.49
N HIS A 285 -13.79 8.35 -0.20
CA HIS A 285 -13.34 7.38 -1.19
C HIS A 285 -13.97 6.01 -0.93
N ILE A 286 -14.02 5.19 -1.97
CA ILE A 286 -14.45 3.80 -1.92
C ILE A 286 -13.22 2.95 -1.71
N ARG A 287 -13.22 2.12 -0.66
CA ARG A 287 -12.26 1.04 -0.50
C ARG A 287 -12.89 -0.27 -0.94
N SER A 288 -12.41 -0.78 -2.06
CA SER A 288 -12.76 -2.08 -2.62
C SER A 288 -11.69 -3.11 -2.29
N TYR A 289 -12.05 -4.39 -2.15
CA TYR A 289 -11.10 -5.45 -1.86
C TYR A 289 -10.97 -6.39 -3.06
N ALA A 290 -9.75 -6.57 -3.56
CA ALA A 290 -9.45 -7.53 -4.62
C ALA A 290 -8.57 -8.67 -4.07
N LEU A 291 -9.04 -9.91 -4.26
CA LEU A 291 -8.31 -11.12 -3.95
C LEU A 291 -7.73 -11.69 -5.25
N SER A 292 -6.42 -11.68 -5.37
CA SER A 292 -5.73 -12.41 -6.43
C SER A 292 -5.24 -13.76 -5.93
N VAL A 293 -5.37 -14.80 -6.75
CA VAL A 293 -4.99 -16.17 -6.41
C VAL A 293 -4.24 -16.79 -7.60
N GLY A 294 -3.12 -17.44 -7.31
CA GLY A 294 -2.39 -18.22 -8.29
C GLY A 294 -1.77 -17.37 -9.41
N ARG A 295 -1.99 -17.79 -10.67
CA ARG A 295 -1.25 -17.29 -11.86
C ARG A 295 -2.12 -16.99 -13.09
N LEU A 296 -3.15 -16.19 -13.06
CA LEU A 296 -3.54 -15.19 -12.09
C LEU A 296 -5.06 -15.12 -12.21
N LYS A 297 -5.76 -15.45 -11.13
CA LYS A 297 -7.19 -15.18 -11.01
C LYS A 297 -7.38 -13.98 -10.09
N VAL A 298 -8.31 -13.10 -10.40
CA VAL A 298 -8.64 -11.94 -9.55
C VAL A 298 -10.12 -11.91 -9.29
N HIS A 299 -10.46 -11.72 -8.03
CA HIS A 299 -11.82 -11.62 -7.54
C HIS A 299 -12.02 -10.28 -6.84
N VAL A 300 -13.08 -9.55 -7.19
CA VAL A 300 -13.48 -8.33 -6.48
C VAL A 300 -14.57 -8.69 -5.47
N TYR A 301 -14.38 -8.28 -4.22
CA TYR A 301 -15.34 -8.48 -3.15
C TYR A 301 -16.48 -7.47 -3.25
N ARG A 302 -17.72 -7.94 -3.09
CA ARG A 302 -18.91 -7.12 -3.34
C ARG A 302 -19.17 -6.05 -2.29
N ASP A 303 -18.95 -6.34 -0.99
CA ASP A 303 -19.16 -5.33 0.04
C ASP A 303 -17.95 -4.38 0.07
N MET A 304 -18.19 -3.07 0.01
CA MET A 304 -17.12 -2.05 -0.03
C MET A 304 -17.34 -1.03 1.07
N LEU A 305 -16.25 -0.37 1.50
CA LEU A 305 -16.33 0.72 2.47
C LEU A 305 -16.37 2.06 1.74
N ALA A 306 -17.23 2.98 2.21
CA ALA A 306 -17.08 4.40 1.96
C ALA A 306 -16.35 5.02 3.16
N LEU A 307 -15.17 5.58 2.91
CA LEU A 307 -14.27 6.16 3.90
C LEU A 307 -14.24 7.68 3.75
N LEU A 308 -14.78 8.38 4.74
CA LEU A 308 -14.98 9.83 4.74
C LEU A 308 -13.80 10.55 5.40
N ALA A 309 -13.53 11.76 4.94
CA ALA A 309 -12.67 12.72 5.62
C ALA A 309 -13.27 13.11 6.98
N LEU A 310 -12.46 13.65 7.88
CA LEU A 310 -12.97 14.09 9.19
C LEU A 310 -13.69 15.42 9.07
N ASP A 311 -13.15 16.34 8.29
CA ASP A 311 -13.65 17.71 8.20
C ASP A 311 -14.37 17.94 6.86
N ASP A 312 -15.24 18.95 6.83
CA ASP A 312 -16.04 19.27 5.65
C ASP A 312 -15.16 19.53 4.43
N HIS A 313 -15.63 19.06 3.28
CA HIS A 313 -14.99 19.23 1.99
C HIS A 313 -14.90 20.71 1.67
N LYS A 314 -13.68 21.12 1.28
CA LYS A 314 -13.39 22.42 0.73
C LYS A 314 -12.61 22.24 -0.56
N PRO A 315 -12.83 23.12 -1.54
CA PRO A 315 -12.06 23.07 -2.77
C PRO A 315 -10.59 23.43 -2.50
N PRO A 316 -9.66 22.96 -3.36
CA PRO A 316 -8.24 23.12 -3.10
C PRO A 316 -7.76 24.58 -3.11
N TRP A 317 -8.41 25.48 -3.86
CA TRP A 317 -8.07 26.91 -3.88
C TRP A 317 -8.42 27.66 -2.58
N ASP A 318 -9.20 27.05 -1.69
CA ASP A 318 -9.46 27.58 -0.35
C ASP A 318 -8.36 27.16 0.67
N ASN A 319 -7.29 26.52 0.19
CA ASN A 319 -6.17 25.98 0.97
C ASN A 319 -6.63 25.18 2.21
N PRO A 320 -7.38 24.08 2.00
CA PRO A 320 -7.94 23.33 3.10
C PRO A 320 -6.87 22.54 3.85
N GLY A 321 -7.07 22.38 5.16
CA GLY A 321 -6.24 21.47 5.96
C GLY A 321 -6.37 20.02 5.48
N ALA A 322 -5.32 19.23 5.70
CA ALA A 322 -5.24 17.82 5.29
C ALA A 322 -6.47 16.98 5.65
N ARG A 323 -7.07 17.26 6.81
CA ARG A 323 -8.26 16.57 7.34
C ARG A 323 -9.55 16.72 6.52
N SER A 324 -9.57 17.65 5.55
CA SER A 324 -10.69 17.89 4.63
C SER A 324 -10.58 17.07 3.33
N PHE A 325 -9.35 16.73 2.90
CA PHE A 325 -9.13 16.02 1.63
C PHE A 325 -8.47 14.64 1.78
N LEU A 326 -7.79 14.37 2.90
CA LEU A 326 -7.28 13.04 3.23
C LEU A 326 -8.37 12.23 3.91
N THR A 327 -8.83 11.23 3.19
CA THR A 327 -9.89 10.29 3.60
C THR A 327 -9.32 9.02 4.23
N ASN A 328 -8.00 8.82 4.22
CA ASN A 328 -7.35 7.70 4.88
C ASN A 328 -7.38 7.92 6.40
N THR A 329 -7.80 6.89 7.13
CA THR A 329 -7.93 6.93 8.58
C THR A 329 -6.60 6.72 9.31
N ALA A 330 -5.51 6.39 8.61
CA ALA A 330 -4.24 6.07 9.25
C ALA A 330 -3.60 7.26 9.99
N ILE A 331 -3.87 8.50 9.56
CA ILE A 331 -3.46 9.74 10.26
C ILE A 331 -4.54 10.22 11.25
N GLN A 332 -5.69 9.56 11.27
CA GLN A 332 -6.83 9.96 12.08
C GLN A 332 -6.84 9.17 13.37
N SER A 333 -7.12 9.82 14.51
CA SER A 333 -7.25 9.07 15.75
C SER A 333 -8.49 8.18 15.73
N GLU A 334 -8.40 7.01 16.36
CA GLU A 334 -9.48 6.03 16.43
C GLU A 334 -10.75 6.60 17.03
N ASP A 335 -10.61 7.34 18.12
CA ASP A 335 -11.74 8.00 18.77
C ASP A 335 -12.45 8.97 17.83
N GLU A 336 -11.71 9.73 17.01
CA GLU A 336 -12.30 10.70 16.08
C GLU A 336 -13.06 10.03 14.95
N TYR A 337 -12.45 9.05 14.27
CA TYR A 337 -13.11 8.42 13.12
C TYR A 337 -14.26 7.52 13.54
N VAL A 338 -14.22 6.93 14.74
CA VAL A 338 -15.36 6.17 15.28
C VAL A 338 -16.48 7.13 15.66
N THR A 339 -16.17 8.23 16.36
CA THR A 339 -17.18 9.21 16.81
C THR A 339 -17.84 9.95 15.64
N LYS A 340 -17.07 10.36 14.63
CA LYS A 340 -17.61 10.94 13.39
C LYS A 340 -18.17 9.90 12.43
N GLU A 341 -18.09 8.63 12.84
CA GLU A 341 -18.50 7.48 12.08
C GLU A 341 -17.97 7.61 10.62
N SER A 342 -16.66 7.60 10.40
CA SER A 342 -16.09 7.93 9.08
C SER A 342 -15.98 6.72 8.13
N MET A 343 -16.54 5.57 8.52
CA MET A 343 -16.59 4.36 7.71
C MET A 343 -18.03 3.90 7.54
N ARG A 344 -18.47 3.75 6.30
CA ARG A 344 -19.85 3.39 5.92
C ARG A 344 -19.87 2.22 4.98
N ASP A 345 -21.05 1.59 4.90
CA ASP A 345 -21.37 0.69 3.80
C ASP A 345 -21.59 1.52 2.53
N PHE A 346 -20.77 1.27 1.50
CA PHE A 346 -20.95 1.90 0.19
C PHE A 346 -22.36 1.71 -0.35
N TRP A 347 -22.95 0.53 -0.18
CA TRP A 347 -24.28 0.22 -0.73
C TRP A 347 -25.40 0.99 -0.03
N GLN A 348 -25.17 1.46 1.20
CA GLN A 348 -26.11 2.27 1.98
C GLN A 348 -25.90 3.78 1.80
N THR A 349 -24.99 4.20 0.91
CA THR A 349 -24.87 5.62 0.54
C THR A 349 -26.15 6.09 -0.21
N PRO A 350 -26.49 7.40 -0.13
CA PRO A 350 -27.71 7.94 -0.72
C PRO A 350 -27.84 7.65 -2.22
N ASP A 351 -29.02 7.17 -2.64
CA ASP A 351 -29.28 6.84 -4.05
C ASP A 351 -29.28 8.08 -4.96
N ASP A 352 -29.56 9.26 -4.39
CA ASP A 352 -29.66 10.55 -5.08
C ASP A 352 -28.34 11.32 -5.16
N LEU A 353 -27.24 10.76 -4.65
CA LEU A 353 -25.91 11.39 -4.72
C LEU A 353 -25.46 11.63 -6.17
N LEU A 354 -25.82 10.72 -7.08
CA LEU A 354 -25.56 10.80 -8.52
C LEU A 354 -26.77 10.24 -9.29
N PRO A 355 -26.95 10.61 -10.58
CA PRO A 355 -28.14 10.22 -11.34
C PRO A 355 -28.17 8.72 -11.68
N GLY A 356 -29.38 8.14 -11.67
CA GLY A 356 -29.63 6.75 -12.07
C GLY A 356 -29.01 5.72 -11.13
N ASP A 357 -28.81 4.49 -11.61
CA ASP A 357 -28.18 3.41 -10.81
C ASP A 357 -26.65 3.55 -10.77
N TRP A 358 -26.19 4.63 -10.16
CA TRP A 358 -24.77 5.00 -10.16
C TRP A 358 -23.93 4.01 -9.35
N LYS A 359 -24.45 3.45 -8.25
CA LYS A 359 -23.73 2.49 -7.39
C LYS A 359 -23.38 1.22 -8.16
N ALA A 360 -24.33 0.67 -8.92
CA ALA A 360 -24.07 -0.51 -9.76
C ALA A 360 -23.04 -0.20 -10.84
N ARG A 361 -23.19 0.93 -11.57
CA ARG A 361 -22.21 1.34 -12.60
C ARG A 361 -20.81 1.56 -12.04
N THR A 362 -20.70 2.17 -10.87
CA THR A 362 -19.42 2.35 -10.17
C THR A 362 -18.80 1.00 -9.81
N PHE A 363 -19.59 0.04 -9.34
CA PHE A 363 -19.08 -1.31 -9.05
C PHE A 363 -18.63 -2.05 -10.32
N ASP A 364 -19.36 -1.92 -11.43
CA ASP A 364 -18.97 -2.49 -12.73
C ASP A 364 -17.63 -1.89 -13.20
N GLN A 365 -17.47 -0.57 -13.12
CA GLN A 365 -16.20 0.10 -13.42
C GLN A 365 -15.08 -0.39 -12.51
N ILE A 366 -15.30 -0.51 -11.20
CA ILE A 366 -14.32 -1.05 -10.25
C ILE A 366 -13.89 -2.47 -10.66
N CYS A 367 -14.83 -3.33 -11.08
CA CYS A 367 -14.52 -4.68 -11.54
C CYS A 367 -13.64 -4.66 -12.81
N GLU A 368 -13.99 -3.85 -13.80
CA GLU A 368 -13.24 -3.71 -15.05
C GLU A 368 -11.84 -3.13 -14.83
N ILE A 369 -11.74 -2.06 -14.03
CA ILE A 369 -10.46 -1.42 -13.68
C ILE A 369 -9.57 -2.41 -12.91
N SER A 370 -10.15 -3.13 -11.93
CA SER A 370 -9.41 -4.13 -11.14
C SER A 370 -8.89 -5.26 -12.04
N ALA A 371 -9.69 -5.76 -12.98
CA ALA A 371 -9.24 -6.77 -13.93
C ALA A 371 -8.09 -6.24 -14.81
N GLU A 372 -8.23 -5.03 -15.34
CA GLU A 372 -7.27 -4.46 -16.27
C GLU A 372 -5.95 -4.07 -15.59
N VAL A 373 -5.97 -3.53 -14.37
CA VAL A 373 -4.75 -3.13 -13.65
C VAL A 373 -3.91 -4.34 -13.21
N PHE A 374 -4.55 -5.41 -12.73
CA PHE A 374 -3.85 -6.65 -12.37
C PHE A 374 -3.27 -7.34 -13.61
N ARG A 375 -4.02 -7.35 -14.72
CA ARG A 375 -3.52 -7.83 -16.02
C ARG A 375 -2.32 -7.00 -16.48
N ALA A 376 -2.44 -5.67 -16.44
CA ALA A 376 -1.37 -4.76 -16.83
C ALA A 376 -0.10 -4.99 -16.03
N ALA A 377 -0.21 -5.10 -14.70
CA ALA A 377 0.92 -5.35 -13.81
C ALA A 377 1.61 -6.68 -14.14
N ALA A 378 0.84 -7.77 -14.29
CA ALA A 378 1.38 -9.11 -14.53
C ALA A 378 2.08 -9.24 -15.90
N HIS A 379 1.60 -8.52 -16.91
CA HIS A 379 2.13 -8.60 -18.28
C HIS A 379 3.23 -7.56 -18.59
N THR A 380 3.32 -6.49 -17.81
CA THR A 380 4.20 -5.35 -18.13
C THR A 380 5.40 -5.25 -17.21
N MET A 381 5.22 -5.59 -15.93
CA MET A 381 6.25 -5.52 -14.89
C MET A 381 6.26 -6.81 -14.06
N SER A 382 6.42 -7.96 -14.74
CA SER A 382 6.35 -9.29 -14.12
C SER A 382 7.46 -9.55 -13.08
N ASP A 383 8.57 -8.81 -13.15
CA ASP A 383 9.63 -8.79 -12.14
C ASP A 383 9.20 -8.07 -10.84
N LYS A 384 8.23 -7.15 -10.94
CA LYS A 384 7.64 -6.40 -9.82
C LYS A 384 6.25 -6.86 -9.41
N PHE A 385 5.63 -7.76 -10.17
CA PHE A 385 4.47 -8.53 -9.74
C PHE A 385 4.63 -10.00 -10.10
N THR A 386 5.25 -10.76 -9.20
CA THR A 386 5.59 -12.16 -9.44
C THR A 386 4.46 -13.08 -9.02
N THR A 387 3.58 -13.43 -9.95
CA THR A 387 2.45 -14.32 -9.68
C THR A 387 2.87 -15.79 -9.65
N LEU A 388 2.50 -16.51 -8.59
CA LEU A 388 2.82 -17.93 -8.40
C LEU A 388 1.59 -18.71 -7.95
N ASP A 389 1.50 -19.97 -8.39
CA ASP A 389 0.30 -20.81 -8.21
C ASP A 389 0.04 -21.12 -6.73
N LYS A 390 1.13 -21.13 -5.95
CA LYS A 390 1.16 -21.38 -4.51
C LYS A 390 0.91 -20.10 -3.68
N CYS A 391 0.51 -18.99 -4.30
CA CYS A 391 0.35 -17.70 -3.65
C CYS A 391 -1.07 -17.16 -3.85
N PHE A 392 -1.53 -16.35 -2.91
CA PHE A 392 -2.65 -15.44 -3.06
C PHE A 392 -2.33 -14.13 -2.36
N GLY A 393 -3.02 -13.06 -2.71
CA GLY A 393 -2.81 -11.74 -2.12
C GLY A 393 -4.12 -10.98 -2.06
N LEU A 394 -4.39 -10.37 -0.91
CA LEU A 394 -5.53 -9.50 -0.69
C LEU A 394 -5.06 -8.05 -0.76
N PHE A 395 -5.69 -7.28 -1.63
CA PHE A 395 -5.37 -5.88 -1.90
C PHE A 395 -6.59 -5.01 -1.62
N ALA A 396 -6.38 -3.80 -1.08
CA ALA A 396 -7.41 -2.77 -1.06
C ALA A 396 -7.15 -1.77 -2.19
N LEU A 397 -8.14 -1.58 -3.05
CA LEU A 397 -8.09 -0.62 -4.13
C LEU A 397 -8.95 0.58 -3.75
N ASP A 398 -8.35 1.76 -3.81
CA ASP A 398 -8.99 2.99 -3.39
C ASP A 398 -9.45 3.78 -4.61
N PHE A 399 -10.74 4.09 -4.63
CA PHE A 399 -11.37 4.80 -5.73
C PHE A 399 -12.03 6.09 -5.27
N LEU A 400 -11.93 7.14 -6.08
CA LEU A 400 -12.88 8.25 -6.03
C LEU A 400 -13.95 8.05 -7.08
N VAL A 401 -15.17 8.54 -6.83
CA VAL A 401 -16.17 8.74 -7.87
C VAL A 401 -16.32 10.24 -8.09
N ASP A 402 -16.26 10.69 -9.34
CA ASP A 402 -16.49 12.09 -9.65
C ASP A 402 -17.98 12.40 -9.89
N THR A 403 -18.31 13.68 -10.08
CA THR A 403 -19.70 14.12 -10.32
C THR A 403 -20.31 13.62 -11.63
N SER A 404 -19.49 13.10 -12.57
CA SER A 404 -19.96 12.45 -13.79
C SER A 404 -20.32 10.98 -13.59
N GLY A 405 -19.96 10.40 -12.45
CA GLY A 405 -20.11 8.97 -12.16
C GLY A 405 -18.95 8.12 -12.68
N THR A 406 -17.79 8.72 -12.91
CA THR A 406 -16.55 8.03 -13.29
C THR A 406 -15.77 7.65 -12.04
N ALA A 407 -15.41 6.37 -11.91
CA ALA A 407 -14.58 5.84 -10.85
C ALA A 407 -13.09 5.97 -11.22
N TRP A 408 -12.29 6.55 -10.34
CA TRP A 408 -10.87 6.82 -10.52
C TRP A 408 -10.07 6.01 -9.51
N LEU A 409 -9.26 5.04 -9.96
CA LEU A 409 -8.33 4.30 -9.11
C LEU A 409 -7.19 5.24 -8.67
N LEU A 410 -7.04 5.43 -7.37
CA LEU A 410 -6.01 6.29 -6.80
C LEU A 410 -4.73 5.53 -6.44
N GLU A 411 -4.89 4.38 -5.80
CA GLU A 411 -3.81 3.53 -5.31
C GLU A 411 -4.31 2.11 -5.03
N VAL A 412 -3.37 1.17 -4.97
CA VAL A 412 -3.59 -0.21 -4.53
C VAL A 412 -2.74 -0.43 -3.29
N ASN A 413 -3.35 -0.85 -2.20
CA ASN A 413 -2.67 -1.12 -0.94
C ASN A 413 -2.55 -2.63 -0.74
N GLU A 414 -1.33 -3.12 -0.55
CA GLU A 414 -1.11 -4.46 -0.02
C GLU A 414 -1.32 -4.49 1.50
N THR A 415 -1.66 -5.65 2.06
CA THR A 415 -1.91 -5.80 3.51
C THR A 415 -2.90 -4.76 4.07
N PRO A 416 -4.13 -4.70 3.54
CA PRO A 416 -5.06 -3.63 3.88
C PRO A 416 -5.40 -3.61 5.37
N ALA A 417 -5.55 -2.41 5.92
CA ALA A 417 -5.97 -2.23 7.31
C ALA A 417 -7.41 -2.74 7.52
N PHE A 418 -7.62 -3.44 8.63
CA PHE A 418 -8.94 -3.85 9.11
C PHE A 418 -9.27 -3.16 10.42
N TYR A 419 -10.53 -2.75 10.55
CA TYR A 419 -11.05 -2.05 11.72
C TYR A 419 -11.97 -2.99 12.47
N GLU A 420 -11.85 -3.04 13.80
CA GLU A 420 -12.65 -3.95 14.63
C GLU A 420 -14.08 -3.43 14.87
N HIS A 421 -14.28 -2.11 14.74
CA HIS A 421 -15.51 -1.44 15.13
C HIS A 421 -16.53 -1.27 14.00
N GLY A 422 -17.81 -1.20 14.40
CA GLY A 422 -18.92 -0.83 13.53
C GLY A 422 -19.10 -1.75 12.33
N PHE A 423 -19.51 -1.16 11.20
CA PHE A 423 -19.72 -1.89 9.96
C PHE A 423 -18.43 -2.49 9.40
N ALA A 424 -17.29 -1.80 9.55
CA ALA A 424 -16.01 -2.23 9.03
C ALA A 424 -15.54 -3.55 9.67
N GLY A 425 -15.74 -3.75 10.97
CA GLY A 425 -15.42 -5.02 11.65
C GLY A 425 -16.26 -6.19 11.15
N ALA A 426 -17.58 -5.98 11.02
CA ALA A 426 -18.47 -6.99 10.47
C ALA A 426 -18.14 -7.31 9.00
N LEU A 427 -17.77 -6.30 8.19
CA LEU A 427 -17.33 -6.49 6.81
C LEU A 427 -16.03 -7.30 6.75
N ALA A 428 -15.04 -7.00 7.59
CA ALA A 428 -13.77 -7.70 7.63
C ALA A 428 -13.95 -9.19 7.95
N GLN A 429 -14.83 -9.55 8.90
CA GLN A 429 -15.16 -10.95 9.18
C GLN A 429 -15.77 -11.67 7.96
N ARG A 430 -16.75 -11.04 7.28
CA ARG A 430 -17.37 -11.61 6.06
C ARG A 430 -16.40 -11.69 4.87
N LEU A 431 -15.49 -10.73 4.77
CA LEU A 431 -14.41 -10.74 3.78
C LEU A 431 -13.49 -11.93 4.03
N MET A 432 -13.06 -12.17 5.27
CA MET A 432 -12.22 -13.33 5.62
C MET A 432 -12.89 -14.66 5.30
N GLU A 433 -14.20 -14.81 5.55
CA GLU A 433 -14.97 -15.99 5.12
C GLU A 433 -14.83 -16.23 3.61
N SER A 434 -14.98 -15.16 2.83
CA SER A 434 -14.96 -15.21 1.36
C SER A 434 -13.55 -15.46 0.81
N VAL A 435 -12.53 -14.85 1.44
CA VAL A 435 -11.11 -15.08 1.12
C VAL A 435 -10.72 -16.52 1.38
N ILE A 436 -11.06 -17.07 2.55
CA ILE A 436 -10.77 -18.46 2.88
C ILE A 436 -11.54 -19.41 1.95
N CYS A 437 -12.79 -19.11 1.61
CA CYS A 437 -13.55 -19.93 0.67
C CYS A 437 -12.87 -20.04 -0.70
N VAL A 438 -12.46 -18.91 -1.30
CA VAL A 438 -11.74 -18.91 -2.60
C VAL A 438 -10.37 -19.57 -2.47
N ALA A 439 -9.63 -19.34 -1.38
CA ALA A 439 -8.34 -19.98 -1.15
C ALA A 439 -8.47 -21.51 -1.03
N MET A 440 -9.49 -22.00 -0.32
CA MET A 440 -9.78 -23.44 -0.21
C MET A 440 -10.25 -24.02 -1.53
N GLU A 441 -10.97 -23.26 -2.36
CA GLU A 441 -11.39 -23.68 -3.70
C GLU A 441 -10.17 -23.88 -4.61
N HIS A 442 -9.23 -22.93 -4.61
CA HIS A 442 -7.97 -23.04 -5.35
C HIS A 442 -7.14 -24.26 -4.93
N MET A 443 -7.13 -24.60 -3.64
CA MET A 443 -6.47 -25.82 -3.14
C MET A 443 -7.25 -27.11 -3.39
N GLY A 444 -8.44 -27.06 -3.99
CA GLY A 444 -9.32 -28.22 -4.21
C GLY A 444 -10.00 -28.76 -2.95
N ASN A 445 -10.07 -27.96 -1.89
CA ASN A 445 -10.59 -28.34 -0.56
C ASN A 445 -11.92 -27.66 -0.19
N ALA A 446 -12.49 -26.80 -1.05
CA ALA A 446 -13.72 -26.09 -0.72
C ALA A 446 -14.96 -27.00 -0.66
N ARG A 447 -15.74 -26.87 0.41
CA ARG A 447 -17.05 -27.54 0.59
C ARG A 447 -18.20 -26.60 0.23
N LEU A 448 -18.42 -26.37 -1.06
CA LEU A 448 -19.45 -25.45 -1.58
C LEU A 448 -20.89 -25.98 -1.51
N GLU A 449 -21.07 -27.24 -1.10
CA GLU A 449 -22.38 -27.83 -0.80
C GLU A 449 -23.05 -27.18 0.43
N ASP A 450 -22.24 -26.61 1.32
CA ASP A 450 -22.70 -25.85 2.47
C ASP A 450 -23.19 -24.46 2.03
N SER A 451 -24.37 -24.06 2.48
CA SER A 451 -25.01 -22.82 2.07
C SER A 451 -24.25 -21.57 2.55
N GLN A 452 -23.57 -21.63 3.69
CA GLN A 452 -22.75 -20.52 4.19
C GLN A 452 -21.51 -20.35 3.31
N ASN A 453 -20.84 -21.45 2.95
CA ASN A 453 -19.66 -21.41 2.07
C ASN A 453 -20.03 -20.93 0.66
N SER A 454 -21.17 -21.38 0.13
CA SER A 454 -21.70 -20.92 -1.16
C SER A 454 -22.03 -19.43 -1.15
N ALA A 455 -22.66 -18.93 -0.08
CA ALA A 455 -22.93 -17.50 0.09
C ALA A 455 -21.64 -16.68 0.22
N ALA A 456 -20.63 -17.19 0.95
CA ALA A 456 -19.32 -16.54 1.04
C ALA A 456 -18.63 -16.46 -0.33
N ARG A 457 -18.66 -17.54 -1.11
CA ARG A 457 -18.12 -17.56 -2.47
C ARG A 457 -18.81 -16.57 -3.41
N ALA A 458 -20.13 -16.44 -3.30
CA ALA A 458 -20.94 -15.56 -4.15
C ALA A 458 -20.64 -14.06 -3.93
N ARG A 459 -20.00 -13.68 -2.83
CA ARG A 459 -19.54 -12.29 -2.60
C ARG A 459 -18.25 -11.95 -3.34
N MET A 460 -17.55 -12.94 -3.90
CA MET A 460 -16.32 -12.77 -4.67
C MET A 460 -16.61 -12.90 -6.17
N VAL A 461 -16.66 -11.77 -6.87
CA VAL A 461 -16.89 -11.72 -8.33
C VAL A 461 -15.56 -11.97 -9.02
N GLU A 462 -15.43 -13.07 -9.78
CA GLU A 462 -14.24 -13.30 -10.60
C GLU A 462 -14.23 -12.32 -11.77
N VAL A 463 -13.22 -11.45 -11.85
CA VAL A 463 -13.09 -10.41 -12.88
C VAL A 463 -11.96 -10.68 -13.87
N LEU A 464 -11.02 -11.56 -13.50
CA LEU A 464 -9.86 -11.92 -14.31
C LEU A 464 -9.50 -13.39 -14.13
N ASP A 465 -9.25 -14.09 -15.24
CA ASP A 465 -8.53 -15.37 -15.27
C ASP A 465 -7.49 -15.34 -16.40
N GLU A 466 -6.21 -15.28 -16.02
CA GLU A 466 -5.06 -15.29 -16.92
C GLU A 466 -4.26 -16.61 -16.83
N THR A 467 -4.82 -17.65 -16.18
CA THR A 467 -4.14 -18.92 -15.88
C THR A 467 -3.50 -19.58 -17.10
N GLU A 468 -4.20 -19.52 -18.25
CA GLU A 468 -3.74 -20.11 -19.50
C GLU A 468 -2.92 -19.15 -20.38
N LYS A 469 -2.96 -17.84 -20.09
CA LYS A 469 -2.32 -16.79 -20.93
C LYS A 469 -0.94 -16.40 -20.43
N LEU A 470 -0.74 -16.39 -19.11
CA LEU A 470 0.58 -16.13 -18.54
C LEU A 470 1.49 -17.33 -18.84
N GLY A 471 2.65 -17.06 -19.46
CA GLY A 471 3.62 -18.11 -19.77
C GLY A 471 3.95 -18.93 -18.53
N LYS A 472 4.02 -20.26 -18.63
CA LYS A 472 4.36 -21.11 -17.49
C LYS A 472 5.77 -20.77 -17.02
N GLY A 473 5.87 -19.97 -15.95
CA GLY A 473 7.15 -19.54 -15.39
C GLY A 473 7.98 -20.75 -14.99
N SER A 474 9.28 -20.67 -15.24
CA SER A 474 10.26 -21.65 -14.80
C SER A 474 10.58 -21.53 -13.30
N ILE A 475 9.91 -20.62 -12.58
CA ILE A 475 10.12 -20.38 -11.15
C ILE A 475 9.46 -21.51 -10.38
N THR A 476 10.28 -22.49 -9.98
CA THR A 476 9.88 -23.62 -9.12
C THR A 476 10.16 -23.36 -7.64
N GLU A 477 10.96 -22.34 -7.34
CA GLU A 477 11.45 -22.04 -6.00
C GLU A 477 11.43 -20.54 -5.72
N ILE A 478 10.93 -20.16 -4.55
CA ILE A 478 10.98 -18.79 -4.03
C ILE A 478 12.16 -18.69 -3.08
N VAL A 479 13.29 -18.16 -3.57
CA VAL A 479 14.50 -17.97 -2.77
C VAL A 479 14.55 -16.50 -2.33
N PRO A 480 14.51 -16.20 -1.02
CA PRO A 480 14.71 -14.82 -0.57
C PRO A 480 16.15 -14.36 -0.86
N GLN A 481 16.35 -13.09 -1.22
CA GLN A 481 17.70 -12.50 -1.30
C GLN A 481 18.38 -12.58 0.07
N ASP A 482 19.68 -12.88 0.11
CA ASP A 482 20.46 -13.02 1.34
C ASP A 482 20.60 -11.69 2.10
#